data_AF-A0AA41N1K8-F1
#
_entry.id   AF-A0AA41N1K8-F1
#
_cell.length_a   1.000
_cell.length_b   1.000
_cell.length_c   1.000
_cell.angle_alpha   90.00
_cell.angle_beta   90.00
_cell.angle_gamma   90.00
#
_symmetry.space_group_name_H-M   'P 1'
#
loop_
_entity.id
_entity.type
_entity.pdbx_description
1 polymer ?
#
loop_
_entity_poly.entity_id
_entity_poly.type
_entity_poly.pdbx_seq_one_letter_code
_entity_poly.pdbx_strand_id
1 'polypeptide(L)'
;MPLVTRNIEPRHLCRQTLPSVRSELECMTNITLANVIRQLGSLSKYAEDIFGELFTQANTFASRVSTLAERVDRLQVKVTQLDPKEEEVSLQGINTRKAFRSSTIQDQKLFDRNSLPVPVLETYNTCDTPPPLNNLTPYRDDGKEALKFYTDPSYFFDLWKEKMLQDTKDIMKEKRKHRKEKKDNPNRGNVNPRKIKTRKEEWEKMKMGQEFVESKEKLGPSGYSPALVYQNGSIGSIENVDVGSYPPPPQSDSTSSPSPSFSEDNLPPPPAEFSGGDGQPAIPPPPLSDATKPKSSLPAVSDARSDLLSAIRQGFQLRRVEEQREQEKRDVVGNDVATILSRRIAVEYSDSEDDSSEFDEDDWSD
;
A
#
# COMPACT_ATOMS: atom_id res chain seq x y z
N MET A 1 -12.05 -8.32 -19.82
CA MET A 1 -12.57 -9.25 -20.86
C MET A 1 -11.87 -10.59 -20.65
N PRO A 2 -12.58 -11.71 -20.49
CA PRO A 2 -11.92 -13.01 -20.52
C PRO A 2 -11.51 -13.28 -21.98
N LEU A 3 -10.22 -13.09 -22.29
CA LEU A 3 -9.65 -13.61 -23.52
C LEU A 3 -9.79 -15.13 -23.47
N VAL A 4 -10.34 -15.74 -24.53
CA VAL A 4 -10.32 -17.20 -24.66
C VAL A 4 -8.85 -17.58 -24.82
N THR A 5 -8.24 -18.06 -23.74
CA THR A 5 -6.79 -18.28 -23.69
C THR A 5 -6.37 -19.56 -24.39
N ARG A 6 -7.27 -20.55 -24.52
CA ARG A 6 -6.94 -21.91 -24.94
C ARG A 6 -7.94 -22.39 -25.99
N ASN A 7 -7.50 -22.52 -27.24
CA ASN A 7 -8.34 -22.91 -28.37
C ASN A 7 -8.02 -24.34 -28.81
N ILE A 8 -8.98 -25.26 -28.69
CA ILE A 8 -8.78 -26.64 -29.11
C ILE A 8 -8.74 -26.72 -30.64
N GLU A 9 -7.65 -27.27 -31.18
CA GLU A 9 -7.45 -27.44 -32.62
C GLU A 9 -7.37 -28.92 -33.03
N PRO A 10 -7.94 -29.32 -34.18
CA PRO A 10 -8.67 -28.50 -35.16
C PRO A 10 -10.12 -28.24 -34.74
N ARG A 11 -10.64 -27.01 -34.85
CA ARG A 11 -12.02 -26.66 -34.46
C ARG A 11 -13.10 -27.36 -35.29
N HIS A 12 -12.80 -27.68 -36.55
CA HIS A 12 -13.72 -28.35 -37.46
C HIS A 12 -13.20 -29.74 -37.82
N LEU A 13 -13.95 -30.78 -37.45
CA LEU A 13 -13.55 -32.16 -37.66
C LEU A 13 -13.76 -32.65 -39.10
N CYS A 14 -14.82 -32.19 -39.77
CA CYS A 14 -15.30 -32.73 -41.04
C CYS A 14 -15.51 -31.68 -42.15
N ARG A 15 -15.13 -30.42 -41.94
CA ARG A 15 -15.31 -29.34 -42.94
C ARG A 15 -14.12 -29.24 -43.90
N GLN A 16 -13.84 -30.31 -44.62
CA GLN A 16 -12.72 -30.39 -45.57
C GLN A 16 -13.21 -30.89 -46.91
N THR A 17 -12.66 -30.36 -48.00
CA THR A 17 -12.91 -30.89 -49.34
C THR A 17 -12.27 -32.28 -49.44
N LEU A 18 -13.07 -33.29 -49.79
CA LEU A 18 -12.57 -34.65 -49.96
C LEU A 18 -11.78 -34.79 -51.26
N PRO A 19 -10.67 -35.55 -51.27
CA PRO A 19 -10.05 -35.98 -52.52
C PRO A 19 -10.99 -36.92 -53.28
N SER A 20 -10.84 -37.01 -54.62
CA SER A 20 -11.61 -37.97 -55.42
C SER A 20 -11.20 -39.39 -55.06
N VAL A 21 -12.07 -40.10 -54.34
CA VAL A 21 -11.85 -41.46 -53.83
C VAL A 21 -13.07 -42.33 -54.10
N ARG A 22 -12.87 -43.65 -54.15
CA ARG A 22 -13.99 -44.59 -54.39
C ARG A 22 -15.00 -44.64 -53.25
N SER A 23 -14.53 -44.54 -52.00
CA SER A 23 -15.39 -44.55 -50.80
C SER A 23 -15.22 -43.24 -50.03
N GLU A 24 -16.03 -42.25 -50.38
CA GLU A 24 -16.00 -40.92 -49.76
C GLU A 24 -16.37 -40.97 -48.27
N LEU A 25 -17.31 -41.85 -47.89
CA LEU A 25 -17.74 -42.00 -46.51
C LEU A 25 -16.62 -42.53 -45.61
N GLU A 26 -15.95 -43.60 -46.02
CA GLU A 26 -14.81 -44.16 -45.27
C GLU A 26 -13.67 -43.14 -45.13
N CYS A 27 -13.39 -42.39 -46.20
CA CYS A 27 -12.40 -41.33 -46.20
C CYS A 27 -12.77 -40.22 -45.20
N MET A 28 -14.02 -39.73 -45.24
CA MET A 28 -14.51 -38.71 -44.30
C MET A 28 -14.50 -39.19 -42.85
N THR A 29 -14.90 -40.44 -42.59
CA THR A 29 -14.87 -41.02 -41.24
C THR A 29 -13.43 -41.11 -40.72
N ASN A 30 -12.48 -41.56 -41.53
CA ASN A 30 -11.08 -41.66 -41.13
C ASN A 30 -10.47 -40.27 -40.86
N ILE A 31 -10.71 -39.29 -41.74
CA ILE A 31 -10.30 -37.89 -41.54
C ILE A 31 -10.89 -37.31 -40.26
N THR A 32 -12.18 -37.56 -40.00
CA THR A 32 -12.87 -37.09 -38.80
C THR A 32 -12.25 -37.70 -37.55
N LEU A 33 -12.00 -39.02 -37.53
CA LEU A 33 -11.35 -39.71 -36.42
C LEU A 33 -9.92 -39.22 -36.18
N ALA A 34 -9.14 -39.04 -37.23
CA ALA A 34 -7.80 -38.48 -37.13
C ALA A 34 -7.82 -37.07 -36.52
N ASN A 35 -8.79 -36.24 -36.91
CA ASN A 35 -8.97 -34.91 -36.33
C ASN A 35 -9.46 -34.93 -34.88
N VAL A 36 -10.28 -35.90 -34.48
CA VAL A 36 -10.66 -36.11 -33.08
C VAL A 36 -9.42 -36.44 -32.24
N ILE A 37 -8.53 -37.30 -32.74
CA ILE A 37 -7.26 -37.63 -32.07
C ILE A 37 -6.39 -36.37 -31.93
N ARG A 38 -6.31 -35.54 -32.98
CA ARG A 38 -5.59 -34.25 -32.91
C ARG A 38 -6.20 -33.28 -31.89
N GLN A 39 -7.53 -33.17 -31.84
CA GLN A 39 -8.22 -32.37 -30.83
C GLN A 39 -7.92 -32.86 -29.41
N LEU A 40 -7.91 -34.19 -29.19
CA LEU A 40 -7.55 -34.75 -27.90
C LEU A 40 -6.10 -34.43 -27.51
N GLY A 41 -5.17 -34.48 -28.48
CA GLY A 41 -3.78 -34.04 -28.25
C GLY A 41 -3.68 -32.57 -27.87
N SER A 42 -4.41 -31.69 -28.56
CA SER A 42 -4.50 -30.26 -28.22
C SER A 42 -5.09 -30.05 -26.82
N LEU A 43 -6.15 -30.79 -26.46
CA LEU A 43 -6.74 -30.77 -25.12
C LEU A 43 -5.75 -31.23 -24.04
N SER A 44 -4.96 -32.28 -24.30
CA SER A 44 -3.93 -32.75 -23.38
C SER A 44 -2.85 -31.69 -23.13
N LYS A 45 -2.38 -30.99 -24.18
CA LYS A 45 -1.44 -29.86 -24.03
C LYS A 45 -2.02 -28.80 -23.09
N TYR A 46 -3.29 -28.42 -23.27
CA TYR A 46 -3.92 -27.41 -22.42
C TYR A 46 -4.15 -27.86 -20.98
N ALA A 47 -4.42 -29.14 -20.76
CA ALA A 47 -4.50 -29.69 -19.42
C ALA A 47 -3.13 -29.61 -18.72
N GLU A 48 -2.04 -29.97 -19.42
CA GLU A 48 -0.67 -29.83 -18.92
C GLU A 48 -0.36 -28.38 -18.53
N ASP A 49 -0.68 -27.40 -19.39
CA ASP A 49 -0.46 -25.98 -19.10
C ASP A 49 -1.20 -25.53 -17.82
N ILE A 50 -2.47 -25.91 -17.66
CA ILE A 50 -3.29 -25.56 -16.49
C ILE A 50 -2.69 -26.18 -15.22
N PHE A 51 -2.39 -27.48 -15.25
CA PHE A 51 -1.84 -28.16 -14.10
C PHE A 51 -0.41 -27.68 -13.78
N GLY A 52 0.38 -27.30 -14.78
CA GLY A 52 1.71 -26.71 -14.60
C GLY A 52 1.67 -25.34 -13.92
N GLU A 53 0.74 -24.47 -14.32
CA GLU A 53 0.49 -23.17 -13.66
C GLU A 53 0.08 -23.36 -12.20
N LEU A 54 -0.89 -24.24 -11.94
CA LEU A 54 -1.36 -24.55 -10.58
C LEU A 54 -0.25 -25.17 -9.72
N PHE A 55 0.52 -26.09 -10.28
CA PHE A 55 1.64 -26.73 -9.60
C PHE A 55 2.71 -25.70 -9.18
N THR A 56 3.07 -24.78 -10.09
CA THR A 56 4.06 -23.74 -9.81
C THR A 56 3.61 -22.82 -8.68
N GLN A 57 2.33 -22.41 -8.68
CA GLN A 57 1.75 -21.59 -7.61
C GLN A 57 1.71 -22.35 -6.28
N ALA A 58 1.27 -23.61 -6.28
CA ALA A 58 1.23 -24.45 -5.10
C ALA A 58 2.62 -24.69 -4.51
N ASN A 59 3.64 -24.89 -5.35
CA ASN A 59 5.01 -25.09 -4.91
C ASN A 59 5.62 -23.80 -4.31
N THR A 60 5.32 -22.65 -4.91
CA THR A 60 5.70 -21.34 -4.35
C THR A 60 5.04 -21.12 -2.99
N PHE A 61 3.77 -21.48 -2.84
CA PHE A 61 3.07 -21.43 -1.57
C PHE A 61 3.68 -22.39 -0.53
N ALA A 62 3.97 -23.64 -0.91
CA ALA A 62 4.57 -24.63 -0.03
C ALA A 62 5.92 -24.15 0.52
N SER A 63 6.80 -23.62 -0.33
CA SER A 63 8.09 -23.04 0.10
C SER A 63 7.92 -21.88 1.11
N ARG A 64 6.94 -21.00 0.87
CA ARG A 64 6.61 -19.90 1.80
C ARG A 64 6.09 -20.43 3.14
N VAL A 65 5.25 -21.47 3.12
CA VAL A 65 4.72 -22.10 4.34
C VAL A 65 5.85 -22.77 5.13
N SER A 66 6.74 -23.52 4.48
CA SER A 66 7.91 -24.12 5.14
C SER A 66 8.79 -23.07 5.81
N THR A 67 9.11 -22.00 5.07
CA THR A 67 9.92 -20.89 5.62
C THR A 67 9.23 -20.21 6.81
N LEU A 68 7.91 -20.04 6.74
CA LEU A 68 7.12 -19.47 7.82
C LEU A 68 7.05 -20.39 9.04
N ALA A 69 6.86 -21.69 8.84
CA ALA A 69 6.80 -22.69 9.90
C ALA A 69 8.10 -22.70 10.71
N GLU A 70 9.25 -22.80 10.06
CA GLU A 70 10.53 -22.75 10.77
C GLU A 70 10.73 -21.43 11.53
N ARG A 71 10.24 -20.31 10.97
CA ARG A 71 10.31 -19.01 11.64
C ARG A 71 9.41 -18.97 12.86
N VAL A 72 8.22 -19.57 12.81
CA VAL A 72 7.32 -19.71 13.95
C VAL A 72 7.97 -20.58 15.03
N ASP A 73 8.58 -21.71 14.67
CA ASP A 73 9.24 -22.59 15.64
C ASP A 73 10.40 -21.88 16.37
N ARG A 74 11.26 -21.19 15.62
CA ARG A 74 12.34 -20.39 16.21
C ARG A 74 11.82 -19.25 17.07
N LEU A 75 10.70 -18.63 16.69
CA LEU A 75 10.07 -17.57 17.47
C LEU A 75 9.45 -18.13 18.76
N GLN A 76 8.81 -19.29 18.69
CA GLN A 76 8.22 -19.97 19.85
C GLN A 76 9.28 -20.21 20.93
N VAL A 77 10.43 -20.78 20.55
CA VAL A 77 11.56 -20.99 21.48
C VAL A 77 12.01 -19.67 22.12
N LYS A 78 12.19 -18.62 21.31
CA LYS A 78 12.60 -17.30 21.83
C LYS A 78 11.59 -16.72 22.80
N VAL A 79 10.30 -16.80 22.50
CA VAL A 79 9.22 -16.29 23.36
C VAL A 79 9.18 -17.04 24.69
N THR A 80 9.36 -18.36 24.68
CA THR A 80 9.40 -19.16 25.91
C THR A 80 10.62 -18.92 26.79
N GLN A 81 11.71 -18.38 26.22
CA GLN A 81 12.94 -18.05 26.95
C GLN A 81 12.95 -16.63 27.53
N LEU A 82 11.93 -15.81 27.26
CA LEU A 82 11.86 -14.46 27.80
C LEU A 82 11.58 -14.49 29.31
N ASP A 83 12.49 -13.94 30.10
CA ASP A 83 12.27 -13.70 31.53
C ASP A 83 11.84 -12.23 31.75
N PRO A 84 10.57 -11.98 32.14
CA PRO A 84 10.09 -10.62 32.38
C PRO A 84 10.76 -9.93 33.57
N LYS A 85 11.50 -10.65 34.43
CA LYS A 85 12.25 -10.06 35.54
C LYS A 85 13.65 -9.57 35.12
N GLU A 86 14.19 -10.10 34.03
CA GLU A 86 15.50 -9.74 33.48
C GLU A 86 15.38 -8.71 32.34
N GLU A 87 14.21 -8.59 31.70
CA GLU A 87 13.99 -7.67 30.59
C GLU A 87 13.93 -6.19 31.04
N GLU A 88 15.06 -5.50 30.95
CA GLU A 88 15.15 -4.06 31.21
C GLU A 88 14.67 -3.22 30.00
N VAL A 89 13.73 -2.30 30.25
CA VAL A 89 13.23 -1.37 29.23
C VAL A 89 14.21 -0.19 29.07
N SER A 90 15.01 -0.22 27.99
CA SER A 90 15.97 0.84 27.70
C SER A 90 15.40 1.95 26.80
N LEU A 91 15.47 3.21 27.26
CA LEU A 91 15.12 4.39 26.45
C LEU A 91 16.12 4.64 25.31
N GLN A 92 17.32 4.07 25.37
CA GLN A 92 18.37 4.25 24.36
C GLN A 92 17.97 3.69 22.98
N GLY A 93 17.13 2.65 22.96
CA GLY A 93 16.65 2.01 21.74
C GLY A 93 15.72 2.89 20.91
N ILE A 94 15.03 3.86 21.53
CA ILE A 94 13.97 4.67 20.90
C ILE A 94 14.52 5.51 19.74
N ASN A 95 15.72 6.08 19.90
CA ASN A 95 16.33 6.95 18.89
C ASN A 95 17.43 6.27 18.07
N THR A 96 17.99 5.16 18.56
CA THR A 96 19.09 4.44 17.89
C THR A 96 18.59 3.36 16.93
N ARG A 97 17.37 2.85 17.12
CA ARG A 97 16.75 1.85 16.25
C ARG A 97 15.64 2.48 15.43
N LYS A 98 15.56 2.11 14.15
CA LYS A 98 14.39 2.46 13.34
C LYS A 98 13.17 1.74 13.89
N ALA A 99 12.04 2.44 13.91
CA ALA A 99 10.77 1.84 14.25
C ALA A 99 10.42 0.72 13.26
N PHE A 100 9.72 -0.32 13.75
CA PHE A 100 9.22 -1.39 12.90
C PHE A 100 8.35 -0.82 11.76
N ARG A 101 8.49 -1.40 10.57
CA ARG A 101 7.68 -1.11 9.38
C ARG A 101 7.18 -2.42 8.82
N SER A 102 5.87 -2.52 8.64
CA SER A 102 5.26 -3.62 7.89
C SER A 102 5.56 -3.45 6.39
N SER A 103 5.41 -4.54 5.65
CA SER A 103 5.45 -4.48 4.19
C SER A 103 4.31 -3.59 3.68
N THR A 104 4.63 -2.68 2.76
CA THR A 104 3.68 -1.79 2.09
C THR A 104 3.72 -1.96 0.57
N ILE A 105 4.19 -3.13 0.11
CA ILE A 105 4.25 -3.45 -1.33
C ILE A 105 2.81 -3.50 -1.87
N GLN A 106 2.59 -2.82 -3.00
CA GLN A 106 1.33 -2.82 -3.72
C GLN A 106 1.59 -3.27 -5.15
N ASP A 107 0.84 -4.27 -5.61
CA ASP A 107 0.96 -4.78 -6.97
C ASP A 107 0.33 -3.78 -7.95
N GLN A 108 1.12 -3.39 -8.94
CA GLN A 108 0.73 -2.43 -9.97
C GLN A 108 1.17 -2.93 -11.35
N LYS A 109 0.66 -2.31 -12.42
CA LYS A 109 0.98 -2.69 -13.82
C LYS A 109 0.75 -4.18 -14.12
N LEU A 110 -0.41 -4.69 -13.69
CA LEU A 110 -0.77 -6.11 -13.79
C LEU A 110 -0.82 -6.67 -15.23
N PHE A 111 -0.88 -5.80 -16.24
CA PHE A 111 -1.03 -6.15 -17.65
C PHE A 111 0.22 -5.83 -18.50
N ASP A 112 1.39 -5.86 -17.89
CA ASP A 112 2.65 -5.72 -18.61
C ASP A 112 2.94 -6.94 -19.50
N ARG A 113 3.81 -6.78 -20.51
CA ARG A 113 4.09 -7.86 -21.48
C ARG A 113 4.63 -9.14 -20.83
N ASN A 114 5.32 -9.01 -19.70
CA ASN A 114 5.89 -10.12 -18.94
C ASN A 114 4.87 -10.89 -18.08
N SER A 115 3.71 -10.29 -17.79
CA SER A 115 2.61 -10.97 -17.07
C SER A 115 1.65 -11.69 -18.02
N LEU A 116 1.92 -11.64 -19.33
CA LEU A 116 1.08 -12.26 -20.34
C LEU A 116 1.13 -13.80 -20.22
N PRO A 117 -0.03 -14.48 -20.08
CA PRO A 117 -0.06 -15.93 -20.03
C PRO A 117 0.49 -16.56 -21.32
N VAL A 118 1.20 -17.68 -21.18
CA VAL A 118 1.83 -18.40 -22.31
C VAL A 118 0.84 -18.67 -23.46
N PRO A 119 -0.40 -19.14 -23.23
CA PRO A 119 -1.34 -19.38 -24.34
C PRO A 119 -1.72 -18.11 -25.12
N VAL A 120 -1.79 -16.97 -24.44
CA VAL A 120 -2.07 -15.67 -25.07
C VAL A 120 -0.84 -15.20 -25.85
N LEU A 121 0.37 -15.43 -25.33
CA LEU A 121 1.61 -15.13 -26.02
C LEU A 121 1.77 -15.97 -27.30
N GLU A 122 1.45 -17.26 -27.27
CA GLU A 122 1.43 -18.13 -28.45
C GLU A 122 0.50 -17.57 -29.53
N THR A 123 -0.72 -17.18 -29.14
CA THR A 123 -1.70 -16.57 -30.07
C THR A 123 -1.23 -15.21 -30.59
N TYR A 124 -0.60 -14.40 -29.75
CA TYR A 124 -0.03 -13.11 -30.16
C TYR A 124 1.05 -13.28 -31.23
N ASN A 125 1.87 -14.33 -31.14
CA ASN A 125 2.95 -14.59 -32.09
C ASN A 125 2.46 -15.07 -33.47
N THR A 126 1.21 -15.52 -33.60
CA THR A 126 0.63 -15.87 -34.91
C THR A 126 -0.05 -14.70 -35.60
N CYS A 127 -0.21 -13.58 -34.90
CA CYS A 127 -0.80 -12.36 -35.44
C CYS A 127 0.20 -11.60 -36.33
N ASP A 128 -0.33 -10.80 -37.26
CA ASP A 128 0.49 -9.97 -38.14
C ASP A 128 1.28 -8.93 -37.33
N THR A 129 2.60 -8.93 -37.51
CA THR A 129 3.49 -7.94 -36.89
C THR A 129 3.39 -6.60 -37.62
N PRO A 130 3.60 -5.47 -36.93
CA PRO A 130 3.61 -4.17 -37.59
C PRO A 130 4.74 -4.08 -38.63
N PRO A 131 4.61 -3.21 -39.64
CA PRO A 131 5.69 -2.95 -40.59
C PRO A 131 7.00 -2.58 -39.87
N PRO A 132 8.18 -2.99 -40.37
CA PRO A 132 9.47 -2.79 -39.70
C PRO A 132 9.97 -1.34 -39.83
N LEU A 133 9.16 -0.37 -39.38
CA LEU A 133 9.43 1.05 -39.47
C LEU A 133 10.63 1.47 -38.61
N ASN A 134 11.01 0.67 -37.61
CA ASN A 134 12.20 0.91 -36.80
C ASN A 134 13.50 1.01 -37.62
N ASN A 135 13.54 0.40 -38.80
CA ASN A 135 14.68 0.52 -39.72
C ASN A 135 14.85 1.96 -40.24
N LEU A 136 13.80 2.78 -40.20
CA LEU A 136 13.81 4.17 -40.62
C LEU A 136 14.15 5.14 -39.47
N THR A 137 14.17 4.66 -38.21
CA THR A 137 14.48 5.49 -37.04
C THR A 137 15.82 6.24 -37.16
N PRO A 138 16.93 5.64 -37.66
CA PRO A 138 18.20 6.35 -37.81
C PRO A 138 18.18 7.53 -38.79
N TYR A 139 17.19 7.59 -39.67
CA TYR A 139 17.07 8.64 -40.70
C TYR A 139 16.13 9.77 -40.29
N ARG A 140 15.65 9.78 -39.04
CA ARG A 140 14.75 10.80 -38.53
C ARG A 140 15.52 11.93 -37.85
N ASP A 141 15.14 13.17 -38.15
CA ASP A 141 15.76 14.36 -37.57
C ASP A 141 15.31 14.65 -36.12
N ASP A 142 14.14 14.12 -35.71
CA ASP A 142 13.54 14.39 -34.40
C ASP A 142 14.01 13.44 -33.29
N GLY A 143 14.84 12.44 -33.62
CA GLY A 143 15.35 11.44 -32.67
C GLY A 143 14.28 10.52 -32.09
N LYS A 144 13.05 10.52 -32.63
CA LYS A 144 11.95 9.69 -32.14
C LYS A 144 11.92 8.35 -32.87
N GLU A 145 11.44 7.31 -32.18
CA GLU A 145 11.22 6.00 -32.79
C GLU A 145 10.17 6.07 -33.89
N ALA A 146 10.53 5.65 -35.10
CA ALA A 146 9.63 5.68 -36.25
C ALA A 146 8.36 4.84 -36.03
N LEU A 147 8.47 3.70 -35.33
CA LEU A 147 7.33 2.82 -35.07
C LEU A 147 6.27 3.47 -34.17
N LYS A 148 6.65 4.39 -33.27
CA LYS A 148 5.70 5.12 -32.41
C LYS A 148 4.70 5.99 -33.19
N PHE A 149 5.03 6.36 -34.43
CA PHE A 149 4.10 7.07 -35.32
C PHE A 149 3.04 6.13 -35.93
N TYR A 150 3.27 4.82 -35.90
CA TYR A 150 2.31 3.81 -36.34
C TYR A 150 1.55 3.19 -35.16
N THR A 151 2.27 2.84 -34.09
CA THR A 151 1.69 2.28 -32.86
C THR A 151 2.52 2.71 -31.65
N ASP A 152 1.86 3.32 -30.66
CA ASP A 152 2.49 3.73 -29.42
C ASP A 152 1.68 3.24 -28.21
N PRO A 153 2.10 2.13 -27.58
CA PRO A 153 1.43 1.62 -26.39
C PRO A 153 1.51 2.55 -25.16
N SER A 154 2.50 3.45 -25.07
CA SER A 154 2.62 4.37 -23.92
C SER A 154 1.73 5.60 -24.03
N TYR A 155 1.20 5.88 -25.24
CA TYR A 155 0.39 7.05 -25.55
C TYR A 155 -0.73 7.32 -24.52
N PHE A 156 -1.50 6.30 -24.16
CA PHE A 156 -2.61 6.46 -23.22
C PHE A 156 -2.16 6.90 -21.83
N PHE A 157 -1.08 6.29 -21.33
CA PHE A 157 -0.53 6.64 -20.03
C PHE A 157 0.10 8.03 -20.06
N ASP A 158 0.86 8.36 -21.11
CA ASP A 158 1.53 9.63 -21.26
C ASP A 158 0.52 10.79 -21.33
N LEU A 159 -0.53 10.65 -22.16
CA LEU A 159 -1.60 11.64 -22.28
C LEU A 159 -2.41 11.78 -20.99
N TRP A 160 -2.72 10.66 -20.34
CA TRP A 160 -3.43 10.67 -19.05
C TRP A 160 -2.60 11.37 -17.97
N LYS A 161 -1.30 11.05 -17.88
CA LYS A 161 -0.37 11.66 -16.93
C LYS A 161 -0.29 13.16 -17.15
N GLU A 162 -0.13 13.61 -18.39
CA GLU A 162 -0.11 15.02 -18.75
C GLU A 162 -1.38 15.73 -18.30
N LYS A 163 -2.55 15.17 -18.63
CA LYS A 163 -3.85 15.70 -18.19
C LYS A 163 -3.95 15.80 -16.67
N MET A 164 -3.58 14.74 -15.93
CA MET A 164 -3.66 14.75 -14.46
C MET A 164 -2.75 15.81 -13.83
N LEU A 165 -1.54 15.99 -14.37
CA LEU A 165 -0.61 16.99 -13.87
C LEU A 165 -1.08 18.41 -14.20
N GLN A 166 -1.66 18.62 -15.37
CA GLN A 166 -2.22 19.91 -15.78
C GLN A 166 -3.44 20.27 -14.92
N ASP A 167 -4.40 19.36 -14.78
CA ASP A 167 -5.56 19.54 -13.89
C ASP A 167 -5.12 19.87 -12.45
N THR A 168 -4.10 19.19 -11.94
CA THR A 168 -3.56 19.44 -10.60
C THR A 168 -2.98 20.87 -10.48
N LYS A 169 -2.23 21.32 -11.50
CA LYS A 169 -1.70 22.71 -11.54
C LYS A 169 -2.82 23.74 -11.58
N ASP A 170 -3.87 23.48 -12.35
CA ASP A 170 -5.00 24.40 -12.49
C ASP A 170 -5.81 24.51 -11.20
N ILE A 171 -6.05 23.39 -10.49
CA ILE A 171 -6.65 23.39 -9.14
C ILE A 171 -5.79 24.21 -8.17
N MET A 172 -4.47 24.00 -8.15
CA MET A 172 -3.57 24.78 -7.29
C MET A 172 -3.61 26.28 -7.59
N LYS A 173 -3.66 26.65 -8.87
CA LYS A 173 -3.72 28.05 -9.32
C LYS A 173 -5.04 28.70 -8.94
N GLU A 174 -6.16 28.01 -9.13
CA GLU A 174 -7.49 28.51 -8.74
C GLU A 174 -7.60 28.67 -7.22
N LYS A 175 -7.11 27.70 -6.42
CA LYS A 175 -7.06 27.82 -4.95
C LYS A 175 -6.23 29.03 -4.49
N ARG A 176 -5.08 29.30 -5.12
CA ARG A 176 -4.26 30.50 -4.83
C ARG A 176 -4.97 31.80 -5.18
N LYS A 177 -5.68 31.83 -6.31
CA LYS A 177 -6.49 32.99 -6.73
C LYS A 177 -7.61 33.27 -5.73
N HIS A 178 -8.38 32.26 -5.34
CA HIS A 178 -9.45 32.40 -4.35
C HIS A 178 -8.91 32.85 -2.97
N ARG A 179 -7.75 32.35 -2.54
CA ARG A 179 -7.08 32.84 -1.31
C ARG A 179 -6.68 34.32 -1.39
N LYS A 180 -6.19 34.77 -2.56
CA LYS A 180 -5.84 36.18 -2.78
C LYS A 180 -7.08 37.06 -2.81
N GLU A 181 -8.13 36.67 -3.53
CA GLU A 181 -9.42 37.38 -3.56
C GLU A 181 -10.05 37.49 -2.16
N LYS A 182 -9.98 36.43 -1.35
CA LYS A 182 -10.42 36.47 0.05
C LYS A 182 -9.59 37.42 0.93
N LYS A 183 -8.28 37.56 0.66
CA LYS A 183 -7.37 38.47 1.39
C LYS A 183 -7.54 39.93 0.97
N ASP A 184 -7.71 40.17 -0.33
CA ASP A 184 -7.86 41.50 -0.92
C ASP A 184 -9.29 42.06 -0.75
N ASN A 185 -10.23 41.27 -0.19
CA ASN A 185 -11.59 41.74 0.12
C ASN A 185 -11.57 42.79 1.25
N PRO A 186 -11.82 44.08 0.96
CA PRO A 186 -11.73 45.16 1.94
C PRO A 186 -12.80 45.08 3.04
N ASN A 187 -13.82 44.24 2.86
CA ASN A 187 -14.89 44.02 3.83
C ASN A 187 -14.55 43.00 4.93
N ARG A 188 -13.33 42.46 4.95
CA ARG A 188 -12.90 41.46 5.96
C ARG A 188 -12.71 42.07 7.35
N GLY A 189 -12.40 43.36 7.44
CA GLY A 189 -12.32 44.10 8.71
C GLY A 189 -13.66 44.59 9.26
N ASN A 190 -14.74 44.50 8.48
CA ASN A 190 -16.07 44.92 8.90
C ASN A 190 -16.97 43.73 9.33
N VAL A 191 -16.34 42.58 9.63
CA VAL A 191 -17.04 41.49 10.31
C VAL A 191 -17.29 41.97 11.73
N ASN A 192 -18.46 42.56 11.98
CA ASN A 192 -18.92 42.79 13.33
C ASN A 192 -18.75 41.47 14.10
N PRO A 193 -18.10 41.47 15.28
CA PRO A 193 -18.09 40.28 16.11
C PRO A 193 -19.54 39.82 16.26
N ARG A 194 -19.81 38.53 16.01
CA ARG A 194 -21.17 38.01 16.13
C ARG A 194 -21.66 38.41 17.52
N LYS A 195 -22.68 39.26 17.60
CA LYS A 195 -23.29 39.63 18.88
C LYS A 195 -23.61 38.32 19.59
N ILE A 196 -23.02 38.11 20.76
CA ILE A 196 -23.35 36.98 21.62
C ILE A 196 -24.85 37.09 21.87
N LYS A 197 -25.63 36.21 21.24
CA LYS A 197 -27.06 36.10 21.51
C LYS A 197 -27.19 35.54 22.92
N THR A 198 -27.38 36.42 23.89
CA THR A 198 -27.73 35.97 25.24
C THR A 198 -29.14 35.42 25.19
N ARG A 199 -29.36 34.28 25.86
CA ARG A 199 -30.68 33.64 25.94
C ARG A 199 -31.76 34.51 26.59
N LYS A 200 -31.37 35.67 27.13
CA LYS A 200 -32.25 36.67 27.78
C LYS A 200 -33.41 37.10 26.87
N GLU A 201 -33.16 37.34 25.58
CA GLU A 201 -34.19 37.78 24.63
C GLU A 201 -35.25 36.68 24.38
N GLU A 202 -34.84 35.41 24.33
CA GLU A 202 -35.76 34.28 24.24
C GLU A 202 -36.60 34.11 25.50
N TRP A 203 -35.98 34.28 26.68
CA TRP A 203 -36.68 34.18 27.97
C TRP A 203 -37.63 35.36 28.21
N GLU A 204 -37.28 36.57 27.77
CA GLU A 204 -38.18 37.73 27.81
C GLU A 204 -39.38 37.55 26.89
N LYS A 205 -39.16 36.96 25.70
CA LYS A 205 -40.26 36.66 24.77
C LYS A 205 -41.17 35.56 25.32
N MET A 206 -40.64 34.59 26.07
CA MET A 206 -41.43 33.57 26.79
C MET A 206 -42.08 34.08 28.08
N LYS A 207 -41.61 35.20 28.66
CA LYS A 207 -42.18 35.80 29.88
C LYS A 207 -43.64 36.23 29.70
N MET A 208 -44.05 36.57 28.47
CA MET A 208 -45.42 36.99 28.14
C MET A 208 -46.35 35.81 27.80
N GLY A 209 -45.88 34.56 27.92
CA GLY A 209 -46.64 33.36 27.56
C GLY A 209 -46.24 32.79 26.20
N GLN A 210 -46.06 31.48 26.12
CA GLN A 210 -45.61 30.79 24.90
C GLN A 210 -46.62 30.85 23.75
N GLU A 211 -47.88 31.17 24.06
CA GLU A 211 -48.96 31.35 23.07
C GLU A 211 -48.87 32.66 22.24
N PHE A 212 -47.95 33.58 22.56
CA PHE A 212 -47.77 34.83 21.82
C PHE A 212 -46.49 34.87 20.95
N VAL A 213 -45.76 33.76 20.83
CA VAL A 213 -44.62 33.66 19.89
C VAL A 213 -45.16 33.29 18.51
N GLU A 214 -45.31 34.29 17.66
CA GLU A 214 -45.80 34.14 16.29
C GLU A 214 -44.95 33.14 15.48
N SER A 215 -45.51 31.95 15.23
CA SER A 215 -44.95 30.92 14.36
C SER A 215 -45.05 31.38 12.90
N LYS A 216 -44.00 32.04 12.41
CA LYS A 216 -43.93 32.39 10.99
C LYS A 216 -43.57 31.17 10.15
N GLU A 217 -44.59 30.39 9.86
CA GLU A 217 -44.68 29.43 8.78
C GLU A 217 -44.42 30.15 7.44
N LYS A 218 -43.45 29.68 6.66
CA LYS A 218 -43.36 30.02 5.23
C LYS A 218 -43.21 28.73 4.42
N LEU A 219 -44.25 28.49 3.64
CA LEU A 219 -44.43 27.51 2.58
C LEU A 219 -43.31 27.59 1.51
N GLY A 220 -42.95 26.45 0.92
CA GLY A 220 -41.77 26.15 0.05
C GLY A 220 -41.73 26.75 -1.38
N PRO A 221 -40.98 26.16 -2.36
CA PRO A 221 -40.86 24.72 -2.62
C PRO A 221 -39.43 24.14 -2.75
N SER A 222 -39.35 22.85 -2.43
CA SER A 222 -38.42 21.77 -2.81
C SER A 222 -37.12 22.09 -3.59
N GLY A 223 -35.99 21.67 -3.01
CA GLY A 223 -34.69 21.56 -3.67
C GLY A 223 -33.57 21.15 -2.69
N TYR A 224 -33.56 19.87 -2.30
CA TYR A 224 -32.50 19.07 -1.64
C TYR A 224 -31.39 19.76 -0.80
N SER A 225 -31.39 19.40 0.50
CA SER A 225 -30.28 19.56 1.45
C SER A 225 -29.24 18.43 1.28
N PRO A 226 -27.92 18.72 1.15
CA PRO A 226 -26.88 17.69 1.10
C PRO A 226 -26.33 17.45 2.52
N ALA A 227 -27.00 16.60 3.29
CA ALA A 227 -26.50 16.19 4.60
C ALA A 227 -26.93 14.75 4.94
N LEU A 228 -26.46 13.80 4.14
CA LEU A 228 -26.29 12.41 4.56
C LEU A 228 -25.00 11.87 3.93
N VAL A 229 -23.90 12.08 4.65
CA VAL A 229 -22.67 11.32 4.48
C VAL A 229 -22.98 9.90 4.96
N TYR A 230 -23.16 8.98 4.01
CA TYR A 230 -23.02 7.56 4.28
C TYR A 230 -21.72 7.04 3.68
N GLN A 231 -20.89 6.65 4.64
CA GLN A 231 -19.92 5.59 4.62
C GLN A 231 -20.36 4.36 3.79
N ASN A 232 -19.46 3.95 2.88
CA ASN A 232 -19.25 2.63 2.28
C ASN A 232 -20.16 2.07 1.15
N GLY A 233 -19.47 1.56 0.11
CA GLY A 233 -19.90 0.54 -0.86
C GLY A 233 -18.85 0.49 -1.99
N SER A 234 -18.07 -0.56 -2.28
CA SER A 234 -18.31 -2.01 -2.26
C SER A 234 -19.65 -2.41 -2.86
N ILE A 235 -19.63 -2.66 -4.17
CA ILE A 235 -20.66 -3.31 -5.00
C ILE A 235 -20.52 -4.83 -4.81
N GLY A 236 -21.55 -5.69 -4.78
CA GLY A 236 -22.99 -5.52 -4.97
C GLY A 236 -23.69 -6.90 -5.12
N SER A 237 -25.01 -6.84 -5.37
CA SER A 237 -26.01 -7.89 -5.73
C SER A 237 -26.64 -8.69 -4.58
N ILE A 238 -27.91 -8.43 -4.23
CA ILE A 238 -29.18 -9.01 -4.78
C ILE A 238 -29.28 -10.50 -4.39
N GLU A 239 -30.26 -10.98 -3.61
CA GLU A 239 -31.72 -10.91 -3.81
C GLU A 239 -32.50 -11.22 -2.50
N ASN A 240 -33.75 -10.75 -2.41
CA ASN A 240 -34.74 -11.00 -1.35
C ASN A 240 -34.98 -12.50 -1.08
N VAL A 241 -35.17 -12.89 0.19
CA VAL A 241 -36.40 -13.55 0.68
C VAL A 241 -36.48 -13.60 2.22
N ASP A 242 -37.71 -13.35 2.65
CA ASP A 242 -38.44 -13.43 3.93
C ASP A 242 -38.07 -14.48 5.01
N VAL A 243 -38.55 -14.18 6.24
CA VAL A 243 -38.88 -15.06 7.39
C VAL A 243 -37.76 -15.58 8.32
N GLY A 244 -37.69 -14.97 9.52
CA GLY A 244 -38.10 -15.58 10.80
C GLY A 244 -37.27 -16.70 11.45
N SER A 245 -36.70 -16.35 12.62
CA SER A 245 -36.46 -17.18 13.83
C SER A 245 -35.20 -18.07 13.94
N TYR A 246 -34.59 -18.01 15.15
CA TYR A 246 -33.65 -18.93 15.84
C TYR A 246 -32.24 -18.37 16.22
N PRO A 247 -31.62 -18.82 17.35
CA PRO A 247 -31.08 -17.99 18.44
C PRO A 247 -29.53 -18.01 18.53
N PRO A 248 -28.88 -17.24 19.45
CA PRO A 248 -27.41 -17.14 19.49
C PRO A 248 -26.71 -18.39 20.07
N PRO A 249 -25.44 -18.65 19.70
CA PRO A 249 -24.70 -19.83 20.15
C PRO A 249 -24.11 -19.68 21.56
N PRO A 250 -23.85 -20.80 22.28
CA PRO A 250 -23.39 -20.78 23.67
C PRO A 250 -21.88 -20.57 23.80
N GLN A 251 -21.49 -19.87 24.86
CA GLN A 251 -20.11 -19.81 25.36
C GLN A 251 -19.76 -21.13 26.05
N SER A 252 -18.52 -21.61 25.88
CA SER A 252 -17.99 -22.75 26.63
C SER A 252 -16.77 -22.34 27.44
N ASP A 253 -16.84 -22.68 28.72
CA ASP A 253 -15.86 -22.48 29.77
C ASP A 253 -14.65 -23.40 29.68
N SER A 254 -13.58 -22.89 30.26
CA SER A 254 -12.33 -23.53 30.65
C SER A 254 -12.46 -24.92 31.28
N THR A 255 -11.60 -25.87 30.90
CA THR A 255 -11.10 -26.93 31.80
C THR A 255 -9.67 -27.33 31.43
N SER A 256 -8.93 -27.76 32.46
CA SER A 256 -7.48 -27.92 32.57
C SER A 256 -6.97 -29.37 32.42
N SER A 257 -5.82 -29.55 31.75
CA SER A 257 -4.68 -30.48 32.04
C SER A 257 -4.90 -32.02 32.02
N PRO A 258 -3.86 -32.90 31.93
CA PRO A 258 -2.40 -32.69 32.06
C PRO A 258 -1.48 -33.36 31.00
N SER A 259 -0.20 -32.97 31.06
CA SER A 259 0.98 -33.53 30.38
C SER A 259 1.41 -34.93 30.88
N PRO A 260 2.31 -35.61 30.16
CA PRO A 260 3.31 -36.49 30.76
C PRO A 260 4.75 -35.98 30.55
N SER A 261 5.61 -36.50 31.41
CA SER A 261 6.92 -36.03 31.86
C SER A 261 8.11 -36.79 31.25
N PHE A 262 9.21 -36.04 31.06
CA PHE A 262 10.66 -36.34 31.18
C PHE A 262 11.27 -37.63 30.60
N SER A 263 12.33 -37.44 29.81
CA SER A 263 13.63 -38.09 30.03
C SER A 263 14.75 -37.19 29.51
N GLU A 264 15.73 -37.00 30.37
CA GLU A 264 16.88 -36.11 30.29
C GLU A 264 18.10 -37.01 30.14
N ASP A 265 18.95 -36.79 29.15
CA ASP A 265 20.29 -37.36 29.18
C ASP A 265 21.31 -36.47 28.46
N ASN A 266 22.41 -36.25 29.18
CA ASN A 266 23.54 -35.37 28.93
C ASN A 266 24.31 -35.69 27.63
N LEU A 267 24.99 -34.69 27.06
CA LEU A 267 26.47 -34.60 26.98
C LEU A 267 26.96 -33.33 26.20
N PRO A 268 28.18 -32.82 26.48
CA PRO A 268 28.68 -31.48 26.12
C PRO A 268 29.47 -31.39 24.78
N PRO A 269 29.81 -30.19 24.26
CA PRO A 269 30.61 -30.05 23.03
C PRO A 269 32.14 -30.11 23.27
N PRO A 270 32.95 -30.57 22.29
CA PRO A 270 34.41 -30.57 22.36
C PRO A 270 35.05 -29.22 21.93
N PRO A 271 36.34 -28.98 22.27
CA PRO A 271 36.99 -27.65 22.27
C PRO A 271 37.71 -27.29 20.96
N ALA A 272 38.05 -26.01 20.81
CA ALA A 272 38.97 -25.50 19.79
C ALA A 272 40.43 -25.52 20.30
N GLU A 273 41.33 -26.19 19.57
CA GLU A 273 42.80 -26.11 19.68
C GLU A 273 43.31 -25.10 18.63
N PHE A 274 44.03 -24.03 18.94
CA PHE A 274 45.43 -23.82 19.39
C PHE A 274 46.37 -23.39 18.25
N SER A 275 47.28 -22.46 18.61
CA SER A 275 48.48 -21.97 17.91
C SER A 275 48.28 -21.08 16.69
N GLY A 276 48.99 -19.96 16.55
CA GLY A 276 50.15 -19.43 17.28
C GLY A 276 50.82 -18.37 16.39
N GLY A 277 51.74 -17.57 16.94
CA GLY A 277 52.65 -16.77 16.12
C GLY A 277 52.87 -15.34 16.60
N ASP A 278 53.98 -15.17 17.31
CA ASP A 278 54.64 -13.93 17.70
C ASP A 278 54.79 -12.87 16.60
N GLY A 279 54.95 -11.61 17.04
CA GLY A 279 55.48 -10.55 16.17
C GLY A 279 55.31 -9.12 16.69
N GLN A 280 55.91 -8.80 17.84
CA GLN A 280 56.09 -7.41 18.29
C GLN A 280 57.39 -6.84 17.69
N PRO A 281 57.44 -5.53 17.36
CA PRO A 281 58.62 -4.75 17.72
C PRO A 281 58.28 -3.54 18.61
N ALA A 282 59.25 -3.22 19.46
CA ALA A 282 59.17 -2.33 20.61
C ALA A 282 59.17 -0.83 20.27
N ILE A 283 58.54 -0.03 21.15
CA ILE A 283 58.68 1.44 21.27
C ILE A 283 58.88 1.75 22.78
N PRO A 284 59.79 2.65 23.18
CA PRO A 284 60.16 2.90 24.59
C PRO A 284 59.16 3.84 25.32
N PRO A 285 59.15 3.87 26.67
CA PRO A 285 58.15 4.60 27.45
C PRO A 285 58.56 6.06 27.76
N PRO A 286 57.59 6.98 27.96
CA PRO A 286 57.83 8.26 28.63
C PRO A 286 57.52 8.17 30.15
N PRO A 287 57.99 9.15 30.96
CA PRO A 287 58.23 8.98 32.38
C PRO A 287 57.03 9.24 33.29
N LEU A 288 57.15 8.70 34.51
CA LEU A 288 56.27 8.90 35.66
C LEU A 288 56.16 10.37 36.07
N SER A 289 54.93 10.86 36.25
CA SER A 289 54.66 12.04 37.07
C SER A 289 53.29 11.95 37.76
N ASP A 290 53.39 11.91 39.08
CA ASP A 290 52.49 12.36 40.14
C ASP A 290 51.02 11.94 40.23
N ALA A 291 50.72 11.46 41.43
CA ALA A 291 49.44 11.10 41.95
C ALA A 291 48.52 12.32 42.09
N THR A 292 47.38 12.30 41.38
CA THR A 292 46.16 12.97 41.84
C THR A 292 44.98 12.01 41.74
N LYS A 293 44.42 11.73 42.92
CA LYS A 293 43.19 10.97 43.20
C LYS A 293 42.12 11.11 42.10
N PRO A 294 41.48 10.02 41.63
CA PRO A 294 40.20 10.18 40.97
C PRO A 294 39.19 10.57 42.05
N LYS A 295 38.75 11.84 42.03
CA LYS A 295 37.47 12.22 42.63
C LYS A 295 36.42 11.33 41.99
N SER A 296 35.76 10.53 42.82
CA SER A 296 34.50 9.87 42.51
C SER A 296 33.48 10.92 42.05
N SER A 297 33.42 11.20 40.76
CA SER A 297 32.24 11.82 40.17
C SER A 297 31.19 10.72 40.08
N LEU A 298 30.34 10.67 41.09
CA LEU A 298 29.02 10.06 40.96
C LEU A 298 28.40 10.58 39.65
N PRO A 299 27.75 9.73 38.83
CA PRO A 299 27.03 10.22 37.68
C PRO A 299 26.05 11.28 38.18
N ALA A 300 26.08 12.46 37.54
CA ALA A 300 25.06 13.47 37.76
C ALA A 300 23.72 12.75 37.65
N VAL A 301 22.90 12.84 38.70
CA VAL A 301 21.58 12.22 38.73
C VAL A 301 20.77 12.94 37.67
N SER A 302 20.86 12.47 36.42
CA SER A 302 19.96 12.90 35.37
C SER A 302 18.60 12.40 35.81
N ASP A 303 17.75 13.34 36.18
CA ASP A 303 16.37 13.04 36.55
C ASP A 303 15.76 12.24 35.39
N ALA A 304 15.21 11.05 35.65
CA ALA A 304 14.70 10.16 34.60
C ALA A 304 13.70 10.88 33.68
N ARG A 305 13.03 11.89 34.22
CA ARG A 305 12.20 12.85 33.47
C ARG A 305 12.99 13.66 32.44
N SER A 306 14.15 14.19 32.81
CA SER A 306 15.05 14.95 31.91
C SER A 306 15.55 14.07 30.77
N ASP A 307 15.94 12.83 31.07
CA ASP A 307 16.43 11.87 30.07
C ASP A 307 15.34 11.48 29.09
N LEU A 308 14.14 11.17 29.58
CA LEU A 308 12.97 10.90 28.72
C LEU A 308 12.65 12.08 27.81
N LEU A 309 12.62 13.31 28.36
CA LEU A 309 12.36 14.51 27.58
C LEU A 309 13.46 14.77 26.53
N SER A 310 14.72 14.46 26.85
CA SER A 310 15.83 14.57 25.89
C SER A 310 15.70 13.55 24.75
N ALA A 311 15.30 12.32 25.06
CA ALA A 311 15.05 11.28 24.08
C ALA A 311 13.87 11.65 23.17
N ILE A 312 12.79 12.20 23.73
CA ILE A 312 11.63 12.68 22.94
C ILE A 312 12.06 13.81 21.99
N ARG A 313 12.81 14.82 22.48
CA ARG A 313 13.32 15.93 21.65
C ARG A 313 14.18 15.43 20.51
N GLN A 314 15.12 14.52 20.78
CA GLN A 314 15.96 13.91 19.75
C GLN A 314 15.14 13.08 18.75
N GLY A 315 14.14 12.33 19.21
CA GLY A 315 13.25 11.55 18.36
C GLY A 315 12.44 12.41 17.38
N PHE A 316 11.94 13.57 17.81
CA PHE A 316 11.30 14.54 16.91
C PHE A 316 12.24 15.04 15.82
N GLN A 317 13.49 15.35 16.18
CA GLN A 317 14.50 15.81 15.22
C GLN A 317 14.81 14.72 14.18
N LEU A 318 14.98 13.48 14.63
CA LEU A 318 15.23 12.34 13.74
C LEU A 318 14.07 12.10 12.78
N ARG A 319 12.82 12.15 13.26
CA ARG A 319 11.62 11.98 12.42
C ARG A 319 11.55 13.06 11.35
N ARG A 320 11.81 14.32 11.70
CA ARG A 320 11.80 15.45 10.75
C ARG A 320 12.85 15.30 9.65
N VAL A 321 14.07 14.85 10.00
CA VAL A 321 15.14 14.61 9.02
C VAL A 321 14.83 13.40 8.14
N GLU A 322 14.28 12.33 8.72
CA GLU A 322 13.88 11.14 7.96
C GLU A 322 12.72 11.45 7.00
N GLU A 323 11.72 12.21 7.44
CA GLU A 323 10.61 12.68 6.61
C GLU A 323 11.10 13.54 5.43
N GLN A 324 12.05 14.44 5.67
CA GLN A 324 12.65 15.24 4.59
C GLN A 324 13.36 14.36 3.56
N ARG A 325 14.11 13.34 4.00
CA ARG A 325 14.78 12.38 3.12
C ARG A 325 13.78 11.47 2.38
N GLU A 326 12.68 11.09 3.00
CA GLU A 326 11.61 10.32 2.36
C GLU A 326 10.86 11.16 1.32
N GLN A 327 10.64 12.45 1.59
CA GLN A 327 10.05 13.38 0.65
C GLN A 327 10.92 13.55 -0.61
N GLU A 328 12.23 13.75 -0.45
CA GLU A 328 13.19 13.79 -1.57
C GLU A 328 13.16 12.50 -2.41
N LYS A 329 12.97 11.33 -1.77
CA LYS A 329 12.83 10.05 -2.49
C LYS A 329 11.49 9.94 -3.23
N ARG A 330 10.39 10.44 -2.68
CA ARG A 330 9.06 10.39 -3.33
C ARG A 330 9.02 11.20 -4.62
N ASP A 331 9.77 12.30 -4.68
CA ASP A 331 9.84 13.14 -5.89
C ASP A 331 10.48 12.40 -7.08
N VAL A 332 11.30 11.37 -6.83
CA VAL A 332 11.92 10.52 -7.87
C VAL A 332 10.98 9.42 -8.38
N VAL A 333 10.00 8.98 -7.58
CA VAL A 333 9.14 7.81 -7.86
C VAL A 333 7.73 8.22 -8.34
N GLY A 334 7.55 9.49 -8.72
CA GLY A 334 6.23 10.10 -9.03
C GLY A 334 5.57 9.70 -10.36
N ASN A 335 6.05 8.67 -11.06
CA ASN A 335 5.52 8.25 -12.36
C ASN A 335 4.50 7.10 -12.28
N ASP A 336 3.99 6.80 -11.10
CA ASP A 336 3.02 5.74 -10.89
C ASP A 336 1.57 6.25 -10.84
N VAL A 337 0.61 5.44 -11.28
CA VAL A 337 -0.80 5.81 -11.37
C VAL A 337 -1.36 6.19 -10.00
N ALA A 338 -1.09 5.39 -8.96
CA ALA A 338 -1.57 5.66 -7.61
C ALA A 338 -0.97 6.98 -7.09
N THR A 339 0.33 7.20 -7.31
CA THR A 339 1.01 8.42 -6.85
C THR A 339 0.45 9.68 -7.53
N ILE A 340 0.20 9.63 -8.84
CA ILE A 340 -0.36 10.76 -9.60
C ILE A 340 -1.78 11.09 -9.11
N LEU A 341 -2.63 10.08 -8.88
CA LEU A 341 -3.97 10.27 -8.35
C LEU A 341 -3.96 10.80 -6.92
N SER A 342 -3.13 10.22 -6.04
CA SER A 342 -2.98 10.68 -4.66
C SER A 342 -2.56 12.14 -4.59
N ARG A 343 -1.65 12.59 -5.49
CA ARG A 343 -1.23 13.98 -5.55
C ARG A 343 -2.38 14.92 -5.91
N ARG A 344 -3.21 14.56 -6.90
CA ARG A 344 -4.38 15.35 -7.32
C ARG A 344 -5.39 15.47 -6.18
N ILE A 345 -5.74 14.34 -5.58
CA ILE A 345 -6.67 14.27 -4.43
C ILE A 345 -6.12 15.12 -3.29
N ALA A 346 -4.86 14.95 -2.90
CA ALA A 346 -4.26 15.74 -1.84
C ALA A 346 -4.36 17.26 -2.09
N VAL A 347 -4.18 17.72 -3.33
CA VAL A 347 -4.34 19.14 -3.68
C VAL A 347 -5.80 19.61 -3.54
N GLU A 348 -6.76 18.78 -3.95
CA GLU A 348 -8.19 19.07 -3.83
C GLU A 348 -8.60 19.20 -2.36
N TYR A 349 -8.19 18.24 -1.52
CA TYR A 349 -8.57 18.14 -0.10
C TYR A 349 -7.68 18.91 0.89
N SER A 350 -6.53 19.48 0.49
CA SER A 350 -5.71 20.33 1.38
C SER A 350 -6.35 21.70 1.65
N ASP A 351 -7.66 21.74 1.87
CA ASP A 351 -8.36 22.97 2.21
C ASP A 351 -8.08 23.40 3.66
N SER A 352 -8.04 24.72 3.84
CA SER A 352 -7.60 25.42 5.04
C SER A 352 -8.65 25.37 6.17
N GLU A 353 -8.70 24.28 6.92
CA GLU A 353 -9.45 24.21 8.19
C GLU A 353 -8.60 24.54 9.44
N ASP A 354 -7.41 25.13 9.30
CA ASP A 354 -6.52 25.40 10.45
C ASP A 354 -5.81 26.77 10.40
N ASP A 355 -6.52 27.83 10.03
CA ASP A 355 -6.02 29.22 10.15
C ASP A 355 -6.99 30.08 10.99
N SER A 356 -7.62 29.46 11.99
CA SER A 356 -8.47 30.11 13.00
C SER A 356 -7.88 29.91 14.39
N SER A 357 -6.59 30.20 14.56
CA SER A 357 -5.93 30.28 15.85
C SER A 357 -4.94 31.44 15.87
N GLU A 358 -5.45 32.63 15.58
CA GLU A 358 -4.88 33.87 16.12
C GLU A 358 -5.25 33.89 17.62
N PHE A 359 -4.51 33.09 18.39
CA PHE A 359 -4.49 33.18 19.85
C PHE A 359 -3.38 34.18 20.18
N ASP A 360 -3.78 35.27 20.84
CA ASP A 360 -2.96 36.37 21.35
C ASP A 360 -1.58 35.92 21.86
N GLU A 361 -0.52 36.49 21.29
CA GLU A 361 0.77 36.65 21.96
C GLU A 361 1.32 38.06 21.69
N ASP A 362 0.58 39.10 22.08
CA ASP A 362 1.12 40.46 22.18
C ASP A 362 0.46 41.20 23.38
N ASP A 363 0.71 40.72 24.60
CA ASP A 363 0.46 41.53 25.81
C ASP A 363 1.37 41.13 26.99
N TRP A 364 2.68 41.40 26.86
CA TRP A 364 3.55 41.65 28.02
C TRP A 364 4.63 42.67 27.63
N SER A 365 4.27 43.96 27.59
CA SER A 365 5.21 45.09 27.60
C SER A 365 4.52 46.36 28.10
N ASP A 366 4.34 46.47 29.42
CA ASP A 366 4.81 47.61 30.25
C ASP A 366 4.67 47.27 31.75
#